data_AF-A0A6L9IZA4-F1
#
_entry.id   AF-A0A6L9IZA4-F1
#
_cell.length_a   1.000
_cell.length_b   1.000
_cell.length_c   1.000
_cell.angle_alpha   90.00
_cell.angle_beta   90.00
_cell.angle_gamma   90.00
#
_symmetry.space_group_name_H-M   'P 1'
#
loop_
_entity.id
_entity.type
_entity.pdbx_description
1 polymer ?
#
loop_
_entity_poly.entity_id
_entity_poly.type
_entity_poly.pdbx_seq_one_letter_code
_entity_poly.pdbx_strand_id
1 'polypeptide(L)' 'MMTYKVSYVVVGIDHPGAIVNEFEPPEIGGRIQIGKKTFEIVEIHEVMPPRGDFAFLHATVKPVAEEVQGANS' A
#
# COMPACT_ATOMS: atom_id res chain seq x y z
N MET A 1 -3.62 -15.95 13.65
CA MET A 1 -2.55 -15.18 12.95
C MET A 1 -3.23 -13.93 12.44
N MET A 2 -2.72 -12.75 12.79
CA MET A 2 -3.40 -11.49 12.47
C MET A 2 -3.50 -11.30 10.95
N THR A 3 -4.68 -10.88 10.48
CA THR A 3 -4.93 -10.49 9.09
C THR A 3 -5.22 -8.99 9.06
N TYR A 4 -4.47 -8.26 8.25
CA TYR A 4 -4.64 -6.83 8.05
C TYR A 4 -5.42 -6.61 6.75
N LYS A 5 -6.64 -6.11 6.85
CA LYS A 5 -7.40 -5.70 5.68
C LYS A 5 -7.05 -4.25 5.37
N VAL A 6 -6.20 -4.05 4.37
CA VAL A 6 -5.62 -2.75 4.03
C VAL A 6 -6.34 -2.18 2.81
N SER A 7 -6.86 -0.96 2.95
CA SER A 7 -7.37 -0.15 1.83
C SER A 7 -6.26 0.79 1.37
N TYR A 8 -5.62 0.46 0.25
CA TYR A 8 -4.59 1.28 -0.38
C TYR A 8 -5.23 2.32 -1.29
N VAL A 9 -5.02 3.59 -0.99
CA VAL A 9 -5.52 4.72 -1.78
C VAL A 9 -4.36 5.48 -2.41
N VAL A 10 -4.40 5.62 -3.73
CA VAL A 10 -3.34 6.31 -4.48
C VAL A 10 -3.57 7.82 -4.45
N VAL A 11 -2.58 8.60 -4.02
CA VAL A 11 -2.66 10.06 -4.07
C VAL A 11 -2.26 10.63 -5.44
N GLY A 12 -2.90 11.75 -5.80
CA GLY A 12 -2.48 12.60 -6.92
C GLY A 12 -2.88 12.09 -8.31
N ILE A 13 -3.48 10.90 -8.43
CA ILE A 13 -3.97 10.36 -9.69
C ILE A 13 -5.31 9.66 -9.48
N ASP A 14 -6.18 9.70 -10.50
CA ASP A 14 -7.41 8.92 -10.55
C ASP A 14 -7.07 7.46 -10.90
N HIS A 15 -6.47 6.76 -9.95
CA HIS A 15 -6.13 5.35 -10.07
C HIS A 15 -7.01 4.53 -9.14
N PRO A 16 -7.59 3.41 -9.61
CA PRO A 16 -8.28 2.51 -8.71
C PRO A 16 -7.27 2.01 -7.67
N GLY A 17 -7.51 2.36 -6.40
CA GLY A 17 -6.79 1.80 -5.28
C GLY A 17 -6.99 0.28 -5.20
N ALA A 18 -6.53 -0.33 -4.11
CA ALA A 18 -6.70 -1.75 -3.88
C ALA A 18 -7.14 -2.02 -2.45
N ILE A 19 -7.90 -3.09 -2.24
CA ILE A 19 -8.13 -3.64 -0.91
C ILE A 19 -7.47 -5.01 -0.88
N VAL A 20 -6.54 -5.21 0.03
CA VAL A 20 -5.71 -6.42 0.13
C VAL A 20 -5.74 -6.94 1.56
N ASN A 21 -5.70 -8.26 1.71
CA ASN A 21 -5.45 -8.90 3.00
C ASN A 21 -3.94 -9.18 3.09
N GLU A 22 -3.28 -8.51 4.04
CA GLU A 22 -1.88 -8.71 4.35
C GLU A 22 -1.74 -9.56 5.62
N PHE A 23 -0.65 -10.32 5.72
CA PHE A 23 -0.31 -11.08 6.93
C PHE A 23 0.70 -10.37 7.83
N GLU A 24 1.31 -9.30 7.31
CA GLU A 24 2.17 -8.39 8.04
C GLU A 24 1.59 -6.97 7.93
N PRO A 25 1.72 -6.13 8.98
CA PRO A 25 1.22 -4.77 8.90
C PRO A 25 2.02 -4.00 7.84
N PRO A 26 1.37 -3.14 7.04
CA PRO A 26 2.07 -2.22 6.16
C PRO A 26 2.96 -1.28 6.98
N GLU A 27 4.01 -0.76 6.34
CA GLU A 27 4.95 0.17 6.96
C GLU A 27 5.14 1.41 6.08
N ILE A 28 5.27 2.59 6.70
CA ILE A 28 5.58 3.83 5.97
C ILE A 28 6.97 3.70 5.33
N GLY A 29 7.07 4.07 4.06
CA GLY A 29 8.25 3.85 3.21
C GLY A 29 8.27 2.46 2.54
N GLY A 30 7.40 1.54 2.96
CA GLY A 30 7.20 0.25 2.31
C GLY A 30 6.70 0.41 0.87
N ARG A 31 7.00 -0.58 0.03
CA ARG A 31 6.58 -0.59 -1.38
C ARG A 31 5.55 -1.69 -1.61
N ILE A 32 4.51 -1.36 -2.37
CA ILE A 32 3.48 -2.30 -2.79
C ILE A 32 3.27 -2.26 -4.29
N GLN A 33 2.74 -3.34 -4.85
CA GLN A 33 2.38 -3.41 -6.25
C GLN A 33 0.86 -3.42 -6.40
N ILE A 34 0.31 -2.45 -7.14
CA ILE A 34 -1.10 -2.43 -7.54
C ILE A 34 -1.15 -2.57 -9.05
N GLY A 35 -1.69 -3.71 -9.52
CA GLY A 35 -1.63 -4.07 -10.93
C GLY A 35 -0.18 -4.21 -11.40
N LYS A 36 0.25 -3.36 -12.33
CA LYS A 36 1.62 -3.35 -12.88
C LYS A 36 2.51 -2.26 -12.29
N LYS A 37 1.98 -1.40 -11.44
CA LYS A 37 2.68 -0.21 -10.94
C LYS A 37 3.12 -0.41 -9.49
N THR A 38 4.24 0.18 -9.14
CA THR A 38 4.78 0.18 -7.78
C THR A 38 4.50 1.51 -7.09
N PHE A 39 4.07 1.43 -5.84
CA PHE A 39 3.73 2.58 -5.01
C PHE A 39 4.45 2.50 -3.68
N GLU A 40 4.76 3.66 -3.09
CA GLU A 40 5.35 3.80 -1.77
C GLU A 40 4.26 4.23 -0.78
N ILE A 41 4.20 3.55 0.36
CA ILE A 41 3.29 3.87 1.45
C ILE A 41 3.80 5.11 2.16
N VAL A 42 2.97 6.15 2.27
CA VAL A 42 3.35 7.43 2.89
C VAL A 42 2.60 7.72 4.17
N GLU A 43 1.49 7.02 4.42
CA GLU A 43 0.64 7.23 5.58
C GLU A 43 -0.15 5.95 5.85
N ILE A 44 -0.36 5.65 7.14
CA ILE A 44 -1.16 4.52 7.59
C ILE A 44 -2.06 5.01 8.71
N HIS A 45 -3.35 4.69 8.60
CA HIS A 45 -4.36 4.94 9.61
C HIS A 45 -5.05 3.65 9.99
N GLU A 46 -5.17 3.41 11.30
CA GLU A 46 -6.08 2.39 11.80
C GLU A 46 -7.52 2.95 11.73
N VAL A 47 -8.37 2.29 10.94
CA VAL A 47 -9.74 2.75 10.70
C VAL A 47 -10.62 2.48 11.92
N MET A 48 -10.34 1.39 12.63
CA MET A 48 -11.00 1.02 13.88
C MET A 48 -10.14 0.06 14.69
N PRO A 49 -10.35 -0.03 16.01
CA PRO A 49 -9.65 -0.98 16.85
C PRO A 49 -9.71 -2.41 16.30
N PRO A 50 -8.61 -3.19 16.38
CA PRO A 50 -8.59 -4.58 15.94
C PRO A 50 -9.68 -5.41 16.62
N ARG A 51 -10.23 -6.38 15.88
CA ARG A 51 -11.29 -7.27 16.37
C ARG A 51 -10.85 -8.72 16.18
N GLY A 52 -10.48 -9.37 17.28
CA GLY A 52 -9.90 -10.71 17.24
C GLY A 52 -8.62 -10.72 16.40
N ASP A 53 -8.59 -11.57 15.38
CA ASP A 53 -7.45 -11.74 14.48
C ASP A 53 -7.52 -10.83 13.23
N PHE A 54 -8.30 -9.73 13.27
CA PHE A 54 -8.44 -8.79 12.16
C PHE A 54 -8.15 -7.34 12.57
N ALA A 55 -7.43 -6.62 11.71
CA ALA A 55 -7.26 -5.17 11.78
C ALA A 55 -7.67 -4.52 10.45
N PHE A 56 -8.32 -3.35 10.51
CA PHE A 56 -8.72 -2.58 9.33
C PHE A 56 -7.82 -1.36 9.21
N LEU A 57 -7.02 -1.33 8.15
CA LEU A 57 -6.07 -0.25 7.91
C LEU A 57 -6.42 0.49 6.62
N HIS A 58 -6.19 1.79 6.63
CA HIS A 58 -6.16 2.64 5.45
C HIS A 58 -4.70 3.03 5.23
N ALA A 59 -4.18 2.81 4.02
CA ALA A 59 -2.83 3.21 3.66
C ALA A 59 -2.88 4.13 2.44
N THR A 60 -2.29 5.32 2.58
CA THR A 60 -2.12 6.24 1.47
C THR A 60 -0.81 5.93 0.76
N VAL A 61 -0.84 5.81 -0.56
CA VAL A 61 0.34 5.46 -1.36
C VAL A 61 0.56 6.44 -2.51
N LYS A 62 1.83 6.70 -2.85
CA LYS A 62 2.21 7.53 -4.01
C LYS A 62 2.92 6.67 -5.06
N PRO A 63 2.81 6.97 -6.36
CA PRO A 63 3.60 6.31 -7.38
C PRO A 63 5.09 6.47 -7.10
N VAL A 64 5.87 5.40 -7.25
CA VAL A 64 7.33 5.51 -7.32
C VAL A 64 7.67 5.80 -8.78
N ALA A 65 8.45 6.85 -9.05
CA ALA A 65 8.97 7.06 -10.40
C ALA A 65 9.73 5.80 -10.82
N GLU A 66 9.36 5.17 -11.94
CA GLU A 66 10.14 4.07 -12.49
C GLU A 66 11.55 4.62 -12.76
N GLU A 67 12.56 4.06 -12.10
CA GLU A 67 13.94 4.28 -12.53
C GLU A 67 14.02 3.79 -13.97
N VAL A 68 14.10 4.74 -14.90
CA VAL A 68 14.51 4.44 -16.27
C VAL A 68 15.88 3.78 -16.14
N GLN A 69 15.92 2.45 -16.27
CA GLN A 69 17.17 1.75 -16.52
C GLN A 69 17.72 2.29 -17.84
N GLY A 70 18.57 3.33 -17.75
CA GLY A 70 19.46 3.71 -18.83
C GLY A 70 20.24 2.46 -19.24
N ALA A 71 20.15 2.04 -20.50
CA ALA A 71 21.03 2.58 -21.53
C ALA A 71 22.48 2.66 -21.02
N ASN A 72 23.15 1.51 -20.97
CA ASN A 72 24.57 1.33 -21.35
C ASN A 72 25.04 -0.08 -20.98
N SER A 73 25.12 -0.96 -21.99
CA SER A 73 26.21 -1.91 -22.23
C SER A 73 26.07 -2.48 -23.64
#